data_AF-A0A7C9G767-F1
#
_entry.id   AF-A0A7C9G767-F1
#
_cell.length_a   1.000
_cell.length_b   1.000
_cell.length_c   1.000
_cell.angle_alpha   90.00
_cell.angle_beta   90.00
_cell.angle_gamma   90.00
#
_symmetry.space_group_name_H-M   'P 1'
#
loop_
_entity.id
_entity.type
_entity.pdbx_description
1 polymer ?
#
loop_
_entity_poly.entity_id
_entity_poly.type
_entity_poly.pdbx_seq_one_letter_code
_entity_poly.pdbx_strand_id
1 'polypeptide(L)'
;MPKIKYKSQLPSWYTESRYLSIKTKASNRQIEEELTARRIVHLQLSEGKLNTLEQAELFQVRVLQPEQQLTPNACNQSVEELNISHILDIASQIHIKFPTLIPSVCARKFASEHIDFAFSPLHKRTELGFQLGTSEVFAGVNLANSTDKELTEGFQKWLSKIRKETGIKQPKKFRINEKLELIFSCAVFEYLDLTLWAQSQKTTISNRLLATVIKPGKFTEKEISDKVRKHALEVISFEFSERLWNNIQ
;
A
#
# COMPACT_ATOMS: atom_id res chain seq x y z
N MET A 1 17.67 -15.86 -15.85
CA MET A 1 17.91 -16.07 -14.40
C MET A 1 17.92 -17.57 -14.11
N PRO A 2 18.83 -18.07 -13.26
CA PRO A 2 18.82 -19.47 -12.80
C PRO A 2 17.46 -19.85 -12.19
N LYS A 3 17.06 -21.12 -12.35
CA LYS A 3 15.75 -21.61 -11.92
C LYS A 3 15.89 -22.68 -10.84
N ILE A 4 15.26 -22.43 -9.69
CA ILE A 4 15.12 -23.36 -8.57
C ILE A 4 14.01 -24.36 -8.89
N LYS A 5 14.36 -25.64 -8.86
CA LYS A 5 13.47 -26.75 -9.29
C LYS A 5 13.20 -27.77 -8.18
N TYR A 6 14.05 -27.84 -7.15
CA TYR A 6 13.95 -28.83 -6.09
C TYR A 6 13.72 -28.18 -4.72
N LYS A 7 12.96 -28.86 -3.86
CA LYS A 7 12.66 -28.39 -2.49
C LYS A 7 13.93 -28.20 -1.65
N SER A 8 14.97 -29.02 -1.89
CA SER A 8 16.27 -28.90 -1.20
C SER A 8 17.02 -27.60 -1.48
N GLN A 9 16.63 -26.86 -2.51
CA GLN A 9 17.22 -25.56 -2.87
C GLN A 9 16.45 -24.38 -2.26
N LEU A 10 15.32 -24.62 -1.59
CA LEU A 10 14.56 -23.59 -0.90
C LEU A 10 15.27 -23.19 0.40
N PRO A 11 15.02 -21.97 0.91
CA PRO A 11 15.65 -21.53 2.13
C PRO A 11 15.20 -22.39 3.33
N SER A 12 16.13 -22.70 4.22
CA SER A 12 15.87 -23.53 5.41
C SER A 12 14.84 -22.94 6.37
N TRP A 13 14.66 -21.62 6.36
CA TRP A 13 13.66 -20.93 7.16
C TRP A 13 12.23 -21.10 6.63
N TYR A 14 12.03 -21.56 5.40
CA TYR A 14 10.69 -21.76 4.83
C TYR A 14 10.06 -23.05 5.38
N THR A 15 9.08 -22.86 6.25
CA THR A 15 8.23 -23.93 6.80
C THR A 15 6.77 -23.50 6.75
N GLU A 16 5.83 -24.43 6.58
CA GLU A 16 4.40 -24.09 6.57
C GLU A 16 3.93 -23.51 7.91
N SER A 17 4.48 -24.02 9.01
CA SER A 17 4.18 -23.59 10.39
C SER A 17 4.52 -22.13 10.65
N ARG A 18 5.51 -21.56 9.94
CA ARG A 18 5.88 -20.15 10.01
C ARG A 18 4.69 -19.21 9.81
N TYR A 19 3.72 -19.61 9.00
CA TYR A 19 2.57 -18.80 8.63
C TYR A 19 1.33 -19.08 9.48
N LEU A 20 1.41 -19.98 10.47
CA LEU A 20 0.25 -20.37 11.25
C LEU A 20 -0.24 -19.24 12.17
N SER A 21 0.68 -18.53 12.82
CA SER A 21 0.35 -17.40 13.71
C SER A 21 -0.42 -16.31 12.97
N ILE A 22 0.07 -15.90 11.80
CA ILE A 22 -0.58 -14.87 10.99
C ILE A 22 -1.95 -15.31 10.42
N LYS A 23 -2.12 -16.60 10.12
CA LYS A 23 -3.39 -17.13 9.61
C LYS A 23 -4.46 -17.34 10.67
N THR A 24 -4.06 -17.60 11.92
CA THR A 24 -4.99 -18.06 12.96
C THR A 24 -5.22 -17.04 14.07
N LYS A 25 -4.25 -16.17 14.36
CA LYS A 25 -4.25 -15.32 15.55
C LYS A 25 -3.94 -13.84 15.27
N ALA A 26 -3.45 -13.49 14.08
CA ALA A 26 -3.10 -12.11 13.80
C ALA A 26 -4.35 -11.22 13.65
N SER A 27 -4.26 -10.04 14.23
CA SER A 27 -5.19 -8.93 13.99
C SER A 27 -5.03 -8.37 12.57
N ASN A 28 -6.05 -7.66 12.07
CA ASN A 28 -5.98 -6.98 10.76
C ASN A 28 -4.77 -6.04 10.67
N ARG A 29 -4.43 -5.35 11.77
CA ARG A 29 -3.25 -4.48 11.86
C ARG A 29 -1.94 -5.26 11.69
N GLN A 30 -1.78 -6.38 12.39
CA GLN A 30 -0.58 -7.22 12.23
C GLN A 30 -0.47 -7.78 10.81
N ILE A 31 -1.60 -8.12 10.18
CA ILE A 31 -1.62 -8.57 8.78
C ILE A 31 -1.16 -7.43 7.85
N GLU A 32 -1.63 -6.21 8.07
CA GLU A 32 -1.20 -5.03 7.31
C GLU A 32 0.29 -4.76 7.46
N GLU A 33 0.81 -4.75 8.70
CA GLU A 33 2.23 -4.54 8.99
C GLU A 33 3.13 -5.57 8.26
N GLU A 34 2.70 -6.83 8.25
CA GLU A 34 3.38 -7.92 7.56
C GLU A 34 3.34 -7.78 6.02
N LEU A 35 2.23 -7.30 5.46
CA LEU A 35 2.13 -7.04 4.02
C LEU A 35 2.95 -5.81 3.60
N THR A 36 2.94 -4.77 4.43
CA THR A 36 3.72 -3.54 4.22
C THR A 36 5.22 -3.84 4.26
N ALA A 37 5.69 -4.69 5.18
CA ALA A 37 7.08 -5.15 5.19
C ALA A 37 7.49 -5.82 3.87
N ARG A 38 6.63 -6.69 3.31
CA ARG A 38 6.89 -7.36 2.02
C ARG A 38 6.86 -6.41 0.84
N ARG A 39 5.96 -5.42 0.87
CA ARG A 39 5.91 -4.36 -0.14
C ARG A 39 7.19 -3.52 -0.16
N ILE A 40 7.72 -3.16 1.01
CA ILE A 40 9.01 -2.44 1.11
C ILE A 40 10.13 -3.25 0.48
N VAL A 41 10.23 -4.54 0.82
CA VAL A 41 11.23 -5.44 0.21
C VAL A 41 11.04 -5.50 -1.30
N HIS A 42 9.81 -5.67 -1.79
CA HIS A 42 9.53 -5.70 -3.23
C HIS A 42 10.02 -4.43 -3.95
N LEU A 43 9.75 -3.24 -3.39
CA LEU A 43 10.20 -1.97 -3.96
C LEU A 43 11.73 -1.87 -3.98
N GLN A 44 12.40 -2.20 -2.87
CA GLN A 44 13.86 -2.21 -2.79
C GLN A 44 14.50 -3.16 -3.82
N LEU A 45 13.92 -4.35 -4.02
CA LEU A 45 14.35 -5.30 -5.05
C LEU A 45 14.19 -4.73 -6.46
N SER A 46 13.10 -4.02 -6.73
CA SER A 46 12.81 -3.44 -8.04
C SER A 46 13.72 -2.26 -8.39
N GLU A 47 14.17 -1.50 -7.39
CA GLU A 47 15.08 -0.36 -7.55
C GLU A 47 16.56 -0.77 -7.54
N GLY A 48 16.87 -2.07 -7.36
CA GLY A 48 18.25 -2.56 -7.27
C GLY A 48 18.99 -2.13 -5.99
N LYS A 49 18.29 -1.57 -4.98
CA LYS A 49 18.85 -1.04 -3.73
C LYS A 49 19.04 -2.10 -2.64
N LEU A 50 19.40 -3.32 -3.03
CA LEU A 50 19.52 -4.46 -2.12
C LEU A 50 20.76 -4.38 -1.21
N ASN A 51 20.57 -4.39 0.11
CA ASN A 51 21.61 -4.71 1.09
C ASN A 51 21.35 -6.10 1.68
N THR A 52 22.16 -7.09 1.31
CA THR A 52 21.89 -8.52 1.54
C THR A 52 21.91 -8.97 3.00
N LEU A 53 22.56 -8.23 3.92
CA LEU A 53 22.77 -8.67 5.30
C LEU A 53 21.55 -8.39 6.21
N GLU A 54 21.10 -7.13 6.29
CA GLU A 54 19.97 -6.69 7.12
C GLU A 54 18.62 -7.29 6.67
N GLN A 55 18.55 -7.75 5.42
CA GLN A 55 17.31 -8.25 4.82
C GLN A 55 17.17 -9.77 4.98
N ALA A 56 18.29 -10.52 5.05
CA ALA A 56 18.26 -11.90 5.54
C ALA A 56 17.72 -11.93 6.98
N GLU A 57 18.03 -10.90 7.78
CA GLU A 57 17.46 -10.68 9.09
C GLU A 57 15.97 -10.28 9.04
N LEU A 58 15.47 -9.52 8.06
CA LEU A 58 14.02 -9.30 7.92
C LEU A 58 13.22 -10.60 7.72
N PHE A 59 13.81 -11.58 7.02
CA PHE A 59 13.23 -12.92 6.90
C PHE A 59 13.50 -13.83 8.11
N GLN A 60 14.40 -13.48 9.03
CA GLN A 60 14.76 -14.33 10.18
C GLN A 60 14.32 -13.75 11.54
N VAL A 61 14.56 -12.47 11.81
CA VAL A 61 14.46 -11.80 13.12
C VAL A 61 13.03 -11.41 13.49
N ARG A 62 12.22 -10.86 12.58
CA ARG A 62 10.85 -10.41 12.93
C ARG A 62 9.85 -11.53 13.23
N VAL A 63 10.18 -12.78 12.88
CA VAL A 63 9.22 -13.90 12.85
C VAL A 63 9.57 -15.00 13.87
N LEU A 64 10.81 -15.08 14.34
CA LEU A 64 11.23 -16.08 15.34
C LEU A 64 10.89 -15.67 16.79
N GLN A 65 10.46 -14.44 17.04
CA GLN A 65 10.02 -13.98 18.36
C GLN A 65 8.60 -13.41 18.32
N PRO A 66 7.55 -14.24 18.14
CA PRO A 66 6.16 -13.78 18.18
C PRO A 66 5.74 -13.21 19.55
N GLU A 67 6.52 -13.47 20.60
CA GLU A 67 6.26 -13.04 21.99
C GLU A 67 7.01 -11.76 22.39
N GLN A 68 7.97 -11.31 21.60
CA GLN A 68 8.46 -9.94 21.74
C GLN A 68 7.43 -9.02 21.08
N GLN A 69 6.36 -8.73 21.82
CA GLN A 69 5.71 -7.43 21.68
C GLN A 69 6.84 -6.41 21.63
N LEU A 70 6.92 -5.65 20.53
CA LEU A 70 7.61 -4.38 20.57
C LEU A 70 6.95 -3.61 21.71
N THR A 71 7.57 -3.64 22.89
CA THR A 71 7.29 -2.63 23.89
C THR A 71 7.58 -1.31 23.18
N PRO A 72 6.73 -0.28 23.30
CA PRO A 72 6.95 1.01 22.63
C PRO A 72 8.28 1.71 22.95
N ASN A 73 9.16 1.09 23.76
CA ASN A 73 10.32 1.70 24.39
C ASN A 73 11.68 1.11 23.97
N ALA A 74 11.76 0.31 22.90
CA ALA A 74 13.06 -0.10 22.36
C ALA A 74 13.76 0.96 21.48
N CYS A 75 13.26 2.21 21.48
CA CYS A 75 13.96 3.38 20.94
C CYS A 75 14.57 4.22 22.07
N ASN A 76 15.33 3.57 22.96
CA ASN A 76 16.23 4.24 23.91
C ASN A 76 17.71 3.97 23.55
N GLN A 77 18.01 3.81 22.25
CA GLN A 77 19.32 4.27 21.80
C GLN A 77 19.28 5.79 21.92
N SER A 78 20.24 6.32 22.69
CA SER A 78 20.46 7.75 22.85
C SER A 78 20.18 8.46 21.53
N VAL A 79 19.10 9.24 21.50
CA VAL A 79 18.89 10.25 20.49
C VAL A 79 20.03 11.24 20.72
N GLU A 80 21.20 10.98 20.13
CA GLU A 80 22.00 12.09 19.63
C GLU A 80 21.01 12.93 18.86
N GLU A 81 20.74 14.13 19.37
CA GLU A 81 19.81 15.08 18.79
C GLU A 81 20.11 15.15 17.30
N LEU A 82 19.32 14.40 16.53
CA LEU A 82 19.40 14.36 15.09
C LEU A 82 19.05 15.77 14.68
N ASN A 83 20.11 16.53 14.38
CA ASN A 83 20.05 17.94 14.10
C ASN A 83 19.01 18.09 12.98
N ILE A 84 17.84 18.65 13.34
CA ILE A 84 16.65 18.70 12.48
C ILE A 84 17.01 19.39 11.16
N SER A 85 18.02 20.27 11.16
CA SER A 85 18.59 20.88 9.97
C SER A 85 19.14 19.88 8.95
N HIS A 86 19.76 18.78 9.40
CA HIS A 86 20.39 17.78 8.53
C HIS A 86 19.38 16.82 7.91
N ILE A 87 18.29 16.50 8.64
CA ILE A 87 17.14 15.76 8.09
C ILE A 87 16.40 16.61 7.06
N LEU A 88 16.23 17.91 7.33
CA LEU A 88 15.65 18.86 6.38
C LEU A 88 16.51 19.04 5.12
N ASP A 89 17.84 18.94 5.24
CA ASP A 89 18.75 19.03 4.10
C ASP A 89 18.74 17.76 3.23
N ILE A 90 18.60 16.58 3.84
CA ILE A 90 18.40 15.33 3.08
C ILE A 90 17.01 15.31 2.41
N ALA A 91 15.99 15.83 3.10
CA ALA A 91 14.65 15.99 2.54
C ALA A 91 14.57 17.08 1.45
N SER A 92 15.47 18.07 1.46
CA SER A 92 15.56 19.10 0.40
C SER A 92 16.29 18.59 -0.85
N GLN A 93 17.25 17.67 -0.68
CA GLN A 93 17.99 17.04 -1.78
C GLN A 93 17.26 15.87 -2.44
N ILE A 94 16.40 15.18 -1.70
CA ILE A 94 15.47 14.20 -2.26
C ILE A 94 14.22 14.97 -2.72
N HIS A 95 14.10 15.25 -4.02
CA HIS A 95 12.91 15.82 -4.66
C HIS A 95 11.66 14.92 -4.57
N ILE A 96 11.25 14.51 -3.37
CA ILE A 96 9.90 14.05 -3.12
C ILE A 96 9.10 15.29 -2.77
N LYS A 97 8.37 15.80 -3.77
CA LYS A 97 7.32 16.79 -3.58
C LYS A 97 6.21 16.16 -2.73
N PHE A 98 6.37 16.17 -1.41
CA PHE A 98 5.22 16.16 -0.50
C PHE A 98 4.79 17.62 -0.35
N PRO A 99 3.63 18.03 -0.90
CA PRO A 99 3.05 19.29 -0.52
C PRO A 99 2.51 19.12 0.90
N THR A 100 3.32 19.51 1.89
CA THR A 100 2.81 19.98 3.17
C THR A 100 1.96 21.21 2.87
N LEU A 101 0.68 20.97 2.58
CA LEU A 101 -0.36 21.97 2.46
C LEU A 101 -0.60 22.59 3.85
N ILE A 102 0.28 23.52 4.22
CA ILE A 102 -0.06 24.59 5.13
C ILE A 102 -1.10 25.46 4.40
N PRO A 103 -2.35 25.60 4.89
CA PRO A 103 -3.46 26.15 4.11
C PRO A 103 -3.38 27.63 3.70
N SER A 104 -2.29 28.36 3.92
CA SER A 104 -2.26 29.81 3.72
C SER A 104 -1.38 30.30 2.54
N VAL A 105 -0.43 29.49 2.05
CA VAL A 105 0.54 29.94 1.03
C VAL A 105 0.23 29.42 -0.37
N CYS A 106 -0.32 28.20 -0.50
CA CYS A 106 -0.73 27.67 -1.81
C CYS A 106 -1.85 28.51 -2.44
N ALA A 107 -2.73 29.13 -1.66
CA ALA A 107 -3.78 29.99 -2.23
C ALA A 107 -3.24 31.21 -3.00
N ARG A 108 -2.07 31.75 -2.63
CA ARG A 108 -1.52 32.97 -3.26
C ARG A 108 -0.64 32.70 -4.47
N LYS A 109 0.10 31.58 -4.49
CA LYS A 109 0.97 31.23 -5.63
C LYS A 109 0.21 30.52 -6.76
N PHE A 110 -0.88 29.81 -6.44
CA PHE A 110 -1.74 29.19 -7.45
C PHE A 110 -2.56 30.23 -8.24
N ALA A 111 -2.91 31.36 -7.61
CA ALA A 111 -3.66 32.43 -8.26
C ALA A 111 -2.85 33.21 -9.32
N SER A 112 -1.52 33.13 -9.32
CA SER A 112 -0.67 33.96 -10.18
C SER A 112 -0.20 33.30 -11.47
N GLU A 113 -0.19 31.96 -11.57
CA GLU A 113 0.46 31.26 -12.71
C GLU A 113 -0.47 30.37 -13.53
N HIS A 114 -1.69 30.06 -13.06
CA HIS A 114 -2.60 29.19 -13.78
C HIS A 114 -4.03 29.72 -13.77
N ILE A 115 -4.42 30.28 -14.93
CA ILE A 115 -5.77 30.22 -15.51
C ILE A 115 -6.88 30.77 -14.59
N ASP A 116 -7.32 32.01 -14.84
CA ASP A 116 -8.70 32.51 -14.66
C ASP A 116 -9.57 31.81 -13.59
N PHE A 117 -9.02 31.51 -12.42
CA PHE A 117 -9.80 31.30 -11.20
C PHE A 117 -10.16 32.70 -10.72
N ALA A 118 -11.03 33.35 -11.47
CA ALA A 118 -11.87 34.39 -10.94
C ALA A 118 -12.62 33.72 -9.77
N PHE A 119 -12.09 33.85 -8.56
CA PHE A 119 -12.89 33.84 -7.35
C PHE A 119 -13.84 35.03 -7.50
N SER A 120 -14.90 34.84 -8.30
CA SER A 120 -16.09 35.66 -8.19
C SER A 120 -16.48 35.59 -6.72
N PRO A 121 -16.72 36.73 -6.05
CA PRO A 121 -17.19 36.72 -4.68
C PRO A 121 -18.44 35.85 -4.65
N LEU A 122 -18.37 34.68 -4.01
CA LEU A 122 -19.40 33.61 -3.98
C LEU A 122 -20.82 34.21 -3.86
N HIS A 123 -21.43 34.49 -5.01
CA HIS A 123 -22.75 35.10 -5.07
C HIS A 123 -23.76 33.98 -4.98
N LYS A 124 -24.22 33.69 -3.75
CA LYS A 124 -25.43 32.89 -3.46
C LYS A 124 -25.53 31.49 -4.12
N ARG A 125 -24.47 30.98 -4.75
CA ARG A 125 -24.43 29.70 -5.46
C ARG A 125 -23.16 28.93 -5.10
N THR A 126 -23.32 27.61 -5.03
CA THR A 126 -22.25 26.61 -5.00
C THR A 126 -21.41 26.77 -6.27
N GLU A 127 -20.18 27.29 -6.15
CA GLU A 127 -19.25 27.45 -7.29
C GLU A 127 -18.21 26.31 -7.31
N LEU A 128 -17.88 25.87 -8.52
CA LEU A 128 -17.11 24.66 -8.80
C LEU A 128 -15.88 25.00 -9.64
N GLY A 129 -14.74 24.41 -9.30
CA GLY A 129 -13.49 24.57 -10.02
C GLY A 129 -12.80 23.23 -10.26
N PHE A 130 -12.10 23.10 -11.38
CA PHE A 130 -11.44 21.86 -11.81
C PHE A 130 -9.92 22.04 -11.83
N GLN A 131 -9.19 21.00 -11.45
CA GLN A 131 -7.80 20.82 -11.84
C GLN A 131 -7.71 19.61 -12.76
N LEU A 132 -7.54 19.85 -14.07
CA LEU A 132 -7.27 18.78 -15.03
C LEU A 132 -5.88 18.19 -14.74
N GLY A 133 -5.82 16.89 -14.42
CA GLY A 133 -4.55 16.14 -14.35
C GLY A 133 -4.34 15.30 -13.09
N THR A 134 -5.15 15.48 -12.04
CA THR A 134 -5.15 14.62 -10.85
C THR A 134 -6.47 13.87 -10.76
N SER A 135 -6.49 12.67 -10.16
CA SER A 135 -7.71 11.88 -9.91
C SER A 135 -8.59 12.47 -8.81
N GLU A 136 -8.53 13.79 -8.61
CA GLU A 136 -9.10 14.53 -7.50
C GLU A 136 -10.07 15.60 -8.03
N VAL A 137 -11.16 15.83 -7.30
CA VAL A 137 -12.18 16.80 -7.68
C VAL A 137 -12.52 17.65 -6.47
N PHE A 138 -12.46 18.97 -6.62
CA PHE A 138 -12.79 19.93 -5.57
C PHE A 138 -14.19 20.50 -5.80
N ALA A 139 -14.94 20.69 -4.70
CA ALA A 139 -16.26 21.31 -4.74
C ALA A 139 -16.37 22.38 -3.66
N GLY A 140 -16.74 23.61 -4.05
CA GLY A 140 -17.06 24.69 -3.12
C GLY A 140 -18.53 24.63 -2.74
N VAL A 141 -18.85 24.57 -1.44
CA VAL A 141 -20.24 24.45 -0.96
C VAL A 141 -20.61 25.66 -0.12
N ASN A 142 -21.77 26.26 -0.41
CA ASN A 142 -22.32 27.33 0.42
C ASN A 142 -23.29 26.74 1.46
N LEU A 143 -22.86 26.73 2.73
CA LEU A 143 -23.64 26.19 3.85
C LEU A 143 -24.71 27.16 4.38
N ALA A 144 -24.63 28.46 4.03
CA ALA A 144 -25.52 29.47 4.61
C ALA A 144 -26.97 29.37 4.10
N ASN A 145 -27.20 28.76 2.94
CA ASN A 145 -28.49 28.73 2.25
C ASN A 145 -28.92 27.32 1.80
N SER A 146 -28.31 26.28 2.36
CA SER A 146 -28.58 24.90 1.94
C SER A 146 -28.81 24.02 3.17
N THR A 147 -29.86 23.21 3.14
CA THR A 147 -30.08 22.14 4.13
C THR A 147 -29.19 20.94 3.83
N ASP A 148 -28.91 20.10 4.84
CA ASP A 148 -28.13 18.85 4.67
C ASP A 148 -28.69 17.95 3.57
N LYS A 149 -30.02 17.93 3.44
CA LYS A 149 -30.72 17.17 2.39
C LYS A 149 -30.41 17.73 1.00
N GLU A 150 -30.53 19.05 0.80
CA GLU A 150 -30.23 19.71 -0.47
C GLU A 150 -28.76 19.54 -0.87
N LEU A 151 -27.85 19.62 0.11
CA LEU A 151 -26.43 19.37 -0.09
C LEU A 151 -26.17 17.93 -0.55
N THR A 152 -26.77 16.95 0.11
CA THR A 152 -26.58 15.53 -0.22
C THR A 152 -27.13 15.19 -1.60
N GLU A 153 -28.34 15.64 -1.92
CA GLU A 153 -28.96 15.41 -3.24
C GLU A 153 -28.20 16.12 -4.36
N GLY A 154 -27.79 17.37 -4.13
CA GLY A 154 -26.97 18.14 -5.05
C GLY A 154 -25.64 17.44 -5.33
N PHE A 155 -24.98 16.96 -4.27
CA PHE A 155 -23.71 16.26 -4.37
C PHE A 155 -23.83 14.93 -5.11
N GLN A 156 -24.90 14.15 -4.88
CA GLN A 156 -25.14 12.89 -5.60
C GLN A 156 -25.35 13.11 -7.11
N LYS A 157 -26.15 14.11 -7.49
CA LYS A 157 -26.37 14.48 -8.90
C LYS A 157 -25.06 14.94 -9.55
N TRP A 158 -24.31 15.78 -8.85
CA TRP A 158 -23.02 16.29 -9.30
C TRP A 158 -21.98 15.16 -9.47
N LEU A 159 -21.81 14.30 -8.46
CA LEU A 159 -20.90 13.15 -8.53
C LEU A 159 -21.21 12.25 -9.74
N SER A 160 -22.49 12.02 -10.03
CA SER A 160 -22.91 11.20 -11.16
C SER A 160 -22.51 11.84 -12.50
N LYS A 161 -22.68 13.16 -12.63
CA LYS A 161 -22.24 13.94 -13.80
C LYS A 161 -20.72 13.87 -13.96
N ILE A 162 -19.96 14.15 -12.89
CA ILE A 162 -18.50 14.15 -12.92
C ILE A 162 -17.92 12.78 -13.26
N ARG A 163 -18.45 11.70 -12.70
CA ARG A 163 -18.02 10.33 -13.05
C ARG A 163 -18.24 10.01 -14.52
N LYS A 164 -19.32 10.52 -15.11
CA LYS A 164 -19.60 10.36 -16.55
C LYS A 164 -18.63 11.15 -17.41
N GLU A 165 -18.32 12.40 -17.03
CA GLU A 165 -17.40 13.28 -17.76
C GLU A 165 -15.95 12.83 -17.66
N THR A 166 -15.51 12.38 -16.48
CA THR A 166 -14.13 11.94 -16.22
C THR A 166 -13.87 10.47 -16.55
N GLY A 167 -14.93 9.67 -16.72
CA GLY A 167 -14.82 8.21 -16.83
C GLY A 167 -14.40 7.51 -15.52
N ILE A 168 -14.26 8.25 -14.41
CA ILE A 168 -13.88 7.68 -13.11
C ILE A 168 -15.05 6.86 -12.57
N LYS A 169 -14.84 5.55 -12.44
CA LYS A 169 -15.86 4.64 -11.92
C LYS A 169 -15.99 4.76 -10.41
N GLN A 170 -17.20 4.52 -9.90
CA GLN A 170 -17.41 4.37 -8.46
C GLN A 170 -16.52 3.23 -7.93
N PRO A 171 -15.76 3.44 -6.84
CA PRO A 171 -14.99 2.36 -6.24
C PRO A 171 -15.96 1.30 -5.70
N LYS A 172 -15.62 0.03 -5.94
CA LYS A 172 -16.33 -1.09 -5.31
C LYS A 172 -16.06 -1.05 -3.81
N LYS A 173 -17.07 -1.35 -3.00
CA LYS A 173 -16.92 -1.48 -1.54
C LYS A 173 -15.75 -2.43 -1.24
N PHE A 174 -14.79 -1.95 -0.46
CA PHE A 174 -13.67 -2.78 -0.02
C PHE A 174 -14.17 -3.68 1.11
N ARG A 175 -14.32 -4.97 0.83
CA ARG A 175 -14.77 -5.96 1.80
C ARG A 175 -13.53 -6.59 2.43
N ILE A 176 -13.03 -5.98 3.49
CA ILE A 176 -11.75 -6.34 4.12
C ILE A 176 -11.69 -7.83 4.49
N ASN A 177 -12.71 -8.37 5.17
CA ASN A 177 -12.72 -9.78 5.58
C ASN A 177 -12.62 -10.73 4.39
N GLU A 178 -13.39 -10.50 3.32
CA GLU A 178 -13.30 -11.32 2.10
C GLU A 178 -11.91 -11.24 1.45
N LYS A 179 -11.27 -10.06 1.49
CA LYS A 179 -9.92 -9.87 0.96
C LYS A 179 -8.86 -10.58 1.80
N LEU A 180 -8.98 -10.56 3.12
CA LEU A 180 -8.09 -11.28 4.03
C LEU A 180 -8.26 -12.80 3.89
N GLU A 181 -9.49 -13.29 3.82
CA GLU A 181 -9.77 -14.70 3.52
C GLU A 181 -9.15 -15.14 2.18
N LEU A 182 -9.19 -14.27 1.17
CA LEU A 182 -8.57 -14.53 -0.12
C LEU A 182 -7.04 -14.61 -0.03
N ILE A 183 -6.41 -13.69 0.70
CA ILE A 183 -4.96 -13.69 0.98
C ILE A 183 -4.54 -15.02 1.59
N PHE A 184 -5.26 -15.46 2.64
CA PHE A 184 -4.93 -16.70 3.34
C PHE A 184 -5.26 -17.94 2.53
N SER A 185 -6.42 -18.00 1.89
CA SER A 185 -6.83 -19.13 1.07
C SER A 185 -5.87 -19.36 -0.10
N CYS A 186 -5.39 -18.28 -0.73
CA CYS A 186 -4.41 -18.30 -1.83
C CYS A 186 -2.95 -18.44 -1.41
N ALA A 187 -2.64 -18.51 -0.11
CA ALA A 187 -1.27 -18.64 0.39
C ALA A 187 -0.33 -17.52 -0.12
N VAL A 188 -0.84 -16.29 -0.12
CA VAL A 188 -0.14 -15.11 -0.65
C VAL A 188 1.16 -14.84 0.12
N PHE A 189 1.17 -15.02 1.44
CA PHE A 189 2.36 -14.81 2.27
C PHE A 189 3.51 -15.72 1.87
N GLU A 190 3.24 -17.02 1.74
CA GLU A 190 4.23 -18.01 1.32
C GLU A 190 4.76 -17.72 -0.09
N TYR A 191 3.85 -17.36 -1.00
CA TYR A 191 4.23 -17.00 -2.36
C TYR A 191 5.13 -15.78 -2.40
N LEU A 192 4.77 -14.71 -1.68
CA LEU A 192 5.57 -13.49 -1.62
C LEU A 192 6.95 -13.77 -1.04
N ASP A 193 7.04 -14.43 0.11
CA ASP A 193 8.33 -14.67 0.76
C ASP A 193 9.29 -15.48 -0.12
N LEU A 194 8.79 -16.56 -0.73
CA LEU A 194 9.60 -17.39 -1.63
C LEU A 194 10.03 -16.65 -2.89
N THR A 195 9.14 -15.86 -3.49
CA THR A 195 9.45 -15.14 -4.73
C THR A 195 10.36 -13.94 -4.51
N LEU A 196 10.15 -13.18 -3.44
CA LEU A 196 11.03 -12.08 -3.03
C LEU A 196 12.43 -12.60 -2.64
N TRP A 197 12.50 -13.71 -1.92
CA TRP A 197 13.77 -14.38 -1.62
C TRP A 197 14.48 -14.84 -2.90
N ALA A 198 13.77 -15.51 -3.82
CA ALA A 198 14.39 -15.96 -5.06
C ALA A 198 14.92 -14.79 -5.90
N GLN A 199 14.15 -13.69 -5.95
CA GLN A 199 14.53 -12.45 -6.63
C GLN A 199 15.78 -11.82 -6.01
N SER A 200 15.91 -11.80 -4.68
CA SER A 200 17.12 -11.29 -4.01
C SER A 200 18.37 -12.09 -4.36
N GLN A 201 18.21 -13.40 -4.59
CA GLN A 201 19.27 -14.30 -5.05
C GLN A 201 19.50 -14.25 -6.58
N LYS A 202 18.82 -13.34 -7.30
CA LYS A 202 18.81 -13.27 -8.77
C LYS A 202 18.40 -14.59 -9.44
N THR A 203 17.57 -15.38 -8.77
CA THR A 203 17.01 -16.65 -9.26
C THR A 203 15.48 -16.57 -9.42
N THR A 204 14.87 -17.64 -9.92
CA THR A 204 13.41 -17.79 -10.02
C THR A 204 13.00 -19.16 -9.51
N ILE A 205 11.82 -19.28 -8.89
CA ILE A 205 11.27 -20.58 -8.48
C ILE A 205 10.28 -21.04 -9.55
N SER A 206 10.35 -22.30 -9.95
CA SER A 206 9.36 -22.86 -10.89
C SER A 206 7.95 -22.87 -10.28
N ASN A 207 6.93 -22.56 -11.08
CA ASN A 207 5.53 -22.65 -10.65
C ASN A 207 5.16 -24.08 -10.25
N ARG A 208 5.71 -25.10 -10.92
CA ARG A 208 5.61 -26.49 -10.49
C ARG A 208 6.10 -26.70 -9.05
N LEU A 209 7.28 -26.17 -8.70
CA LEU A 209 7.80 -26.28 -7.34
C LEU A 209 6.91 -25.49 -6.35
N LEU A 210 6.53 -24.25 -6.69
CA LEU A 210 5.62 -23.44 -5.87
C LEU A 210 4.31 -24.17 -5.56
N ALA A 211 3.69 -24.80 -6.57
CA ALA A 211 2.47 -25.60 -6.41
C ALA A 211 2.63 -26.79 -5.45
N THR A 212 3.84 -27.36 -5.38
CA THR A 212 4.13 -28.49 -4.47
C THR A 212 4.49 -28.07 -3.05
N VAL A 213 4.93 -26.83 -2.82
CA VAL A 213 5.43 -26.38 -1.51
C VAL A 213 4.53 -25.35 -0.84
N ILE A 214 3.73 -24.63 -1.61
CA ILE A 214 2.74 -23.67 -1.11
C ILE A 214 1.39 -24.38 -1.09
N LYS A 215 0.94 -24.75 0.11
CA LYS A 215 -0.28 -25.58 0.33
C LYS A 215 -0.32 -26.81 -0.60
N PRO A 216 0.50 -27.84 -0.31
CA PRO A 216 0.61 -29.03 -1.14
C PRO A 216 -0.76 -29.63 -1.51
N GLY A 217 -0.96 -29.90 -2.80
CA GLY A 217 -2.20 -30.50 -3.33
C GLY A 217 -3.38 -29.53 -3.48
N LYS A 218 -3.22 -28.23 -3.17
CA LYS A 218 -4.28 -27.22 -3.34
C LYS A 218 -4.20 -26.43 -4.64
N PHE A 219 -3.01 -26.29 -5.21
CA PHE A 219 -2.79 -25.51 -6.43
C PHE A 219 -2.06 -26.32 -7.49
N THR A 220 -2.43 -26.09 -8.74
CA THR A 220 -1.70 -26.49 -9.92
C THR A 220 -0.68 -25.42 -10.33
N GLU A 221 0.27 -25.77 -11.19
CA GLU A 221 1.23 -24.80 -11.77
C GLU A 221 0.51 -23.62 -12.46
N LYS A 222 -0.62 -23.89 -13.11
CA LYS A 222 -1.44 -22.85 -13.75
C LYS A 222 -2.08 -21.93 -12.72
N GLU A 223 -2.64 -22.47 -11.63
CA GLU A 223 -3.25 -21.65 -10.57
C GLU A 223 -2.23 -20.79 -9.82
N ILE A 224 -0.98 -21.26 -9.68
CA ILE A 224 0.11 -20.42 -9.17
C ILE A 224 0.27 -19.16 -10.03
N SER A 225 0.30 -19.31 -11.35
CA SER A 225 0.45 -18.20 -12.29
C SER A 225 -0.78 -17.29 -12.35
N ASP A 226 -1.97 -17.87 -12.48
CA ASP A 226 -3.17 -17.13 -12.86
C ASP A 226 -3.91 -16.56 -11.64
N LYS A 227 -3.79 -17.23 -10.48
CA LYS A 227 -4.53 -16.90 -9.26
C LYS A 227 -3.62 -16.41 -8.15
N VAL A 228 -2.68 -17.24 -7.70
CA VAL A 228 -1.85 -16.92 -6.51
C VAL A 228 -0.99 -15.70 -6.78
N ARG A 229 -0.23 -15.71 -7.89
CA ARG A 229 0.57 -14.56 -8.32
C ARG A 229 -0.25 -13.30 -8.48
N LYS A 230 -1.43 -13.40 -9.10
CA LYS A 230 -2.32 -12.25 -9.32
C LYS A 230 -2.71 -11.59 -7.98
N HIS A 231 -3.13 -12.38 -7.00
CA HIS A 231 -3.46 -11.85 -5.68
C HIS A 231 -2.24 -11.35 -4.91
N ALA A 232 -1.09 -12.02 -5.03
CA ALA A 232 0.14 -11.53 -4.43
C ALA A 232 0.55 -10.14 -4.97
N LEU A 233 0.45 -9.93 -6.29
CA LEU A 233 0.73 -8.63 -6.91
C LEU A 233 -0.31 -7.57 -6.54
N GLU A 234 -1.59 -7.95 -6.45
CA GLU A 234 -2.65 -7.05 -5.98
C GLU A 234 -2.33 -6.56 -4.55
N VAL A 235 -1.92 -7.47 -3.67
CA VAL A 235 -1.75 -7.18 -2.24
C VAL A 235 -0.54 -6.28 -1.94
N ILE A 236 0.51 -6.34 -2.76
CA ILE A 236 1.68 -5.45 -2.63
C ILE A 236 1.52 -4.12 -3.39
N SER A 237 0.40 -3.91 -4.09
CA SER A 237 0.11 -2.64 -4.75
C SER A 237 -0.13 -1.53 -3.74
N PHE A 238 0.18 -0.29 -4.13
CA PHE A 238 -0.06 0.88 -3.29
C PHE A 238 -1.55 1.03 -2.94
N GLU A 239 -2.41 0.84 -3.94
CA GLU A 239 -3.86 0.99 -3.81
C GLU A 239 -4.47 -0.04 -2.85
N PHE A 240 -3.92 -1.25 -2.80
CA PHE A 240 -4.37 -2.25 -1.84
C PHE A 240 -3.95 -1.88 -0.41
N SER A 241 -2.69 -1.49 -0.22
CA SER A 241 -2.18 -1.05 1.09
C SER A 241 -2.98 0.13 1.65
N GLU A 242 -3.24 1.17 0.85
CA GLU A 242 -4.05 2.31 1.29
C GLU A 242 -5.48 1.90 1.68
N ARG A 243 -6.12 1.04 0.88
CA ARG A 243 -7.47 0.55 1.20
C ARG A 243 -7.48 -0.28 2.46
N LEU A 244 -6.47 -1.11 2.68
CA LEU A 244 -6.35 -1.93 3.88
C LEU A 244 -6.19 -1.03 5.11
N TRP A 245 -5.27 -0.06 5.06
CA TRP A 245 -5.04 0.91 6.14
C TRP A 245 -6.30 1.68 6.52
N ASN A 246 -7.01 2.23 5.53
CA ASN A 246 -8.24 3.02 5.75
C ASN A 246 -9.42 2.20 6.30
N ASN A 247 -9.35 0.86 6.29
CA ASN A 247 -10.38 -0.02 6.82
C ASN A 247 -9.97 -0.70 8.14
N ILE A 248 -8.78 -0.41 8.66
CA ILE A 248 -8.28 -0.91 9.95
C ILE A 248 -8.41 0.14 11.06
N GLN A 249 -8.46 1.44 10.71
CA GLN A 249 -8.75 2.55 11.62
C GLN A 249 -10.18 2.49 12.15
#